data_AF-A0A965GUF8-F1
#
_entry.id   AF-A0A965GUF8-F1
#
_cell.length_a   1.000
_cell.length_b   1.000
_cell.length_c   1.000
_cell.angle_alpha   90.00
_cell.angle_beta   90.00
_cell.angle_gamma   90.00
#
_symmetry.space_group_name_H-M   'P 1'
#
loop_
_entity.id
_entity.type
_entity.pdbx_description
1 polymer ?
#
loop_
_entity_poly.entity_id
_entity_poly.type
_entity_poly.pdbx_seq_one_letter_code
_entity_poly.pdbx_strand_id
1 'polypeptide(L)'
;MTHTASASIHLPSALPRAISWHACDTALVVVDMQNGFLKPNGYFDQVGYDLSHADRTISQVRRSVQAARDAGIFVVYIQSGFDADHLVVGGPTAPVWHKSEAQILMRERPELHRKLITDGTWDYEIVDELQPDAGELVVRKSRYSAFAGTCLDQVLRARRIQNIVFTGVAANACVESTLREAYHREYFCLLLEDATHHAGPPYLLDATLWNIRTFFGWTAKVDEFAQASRTREAA
;
A
#
# COMPACT_ATOMS: atom_id res chain seq x y z
N MET A 1 -21.44 26.38 -3.53
CA MET A 1 -20.18 25.86 -2.97
C MET A 1 -19.07 26.33 -3.88
N THR A 2 -18.25 27.27 -3.43
CA THR A 2 -17.12 27.78 -4.20
C THR A 2 -16.12 26.64 -4.40
N HIS A 3 -15.93 26.20 -5.65
CA HIS A 3 -14.82 25.34 -6.03
C HIS A 3 -13.53 26.15 -5.80
N THR A 4 -12.92 26.02 -4.63
CA THR A 4 -11.50 26.35 -4.47
C THR A 4 -10.74 25.51 -5.48
N ALA A 5 -9.90 26.15 -6.30
CA ALA A 5 -9.04 25.47 -7.25
C ALA A 5 -8.23 24.38 -6.50
N SER A 6 -8.34 23.14 -6.96
CA SER A 6 -7.58 22.04 -6.37
C SER A 6 -6.10 22.23 -6.63
N ALA A 7 -5.25 21.98 -5.64
CA ALA A 7 -3.80 21.98 -5.83
C ALA A 7 -3.42 21.01 -6.96
N SER A 8 -2.54 21.46 -7.85
CA SER A 8 -1.96 20.65 -8.92
C SER A 8 -0.70 19.96 -8.40
N ILE A 9 -0.60 18.65 -8.61
CA ILE A 9 0.56 17.83 -8.27
C ILE A 9 1.32 17.56 -9.56
N HIS A 10 2.36 18.35 -9.84
CA HIS A 10 3.20 18.18 -11.01
C HIS A 10 4.49 17.43 -10.68
N LEU A 11 4.73 16.32 -11.37
CA LEU A 11 5.89 15.45 -11.18
C LEU A 11 6.67 15.37 -12.50
N PRO A 12 7.61 16.32 -12.76
CA PRO A 12 8.33 16.41 -14.03
C PRO A 12 9.34 15.29 -14.24
N SER A 13 9.81 14.64 -13.16
CA SER A 13 10.81 13.57 -13.17
C SER A 13 10.20 12.17 -12.96
N ALA A 14 8.87 12.08 -12.90
CA ALA A 14 8.18 10.79 -12.93
C ALA A 14 8.57 9.98 -14.17
N LEU A 15 8.72 8.67 -13.99
CA LEU A 15 8.99 7.73 -15.07
C LEU A 15 7.71 6.96 -15.41
N PRO A 16 7.45 6.64 -16.70
CA PRO A 16 8.33 6.84 -17.86
C PRO A 16 8.33 8.26 -18.43
N ARG A 17 7.42 9.13 -17.97
CA ARG A 17 7.29 10.54 -18.41
C ARG A 17 6.61 11.36 -17.32
N ALA A 18 6.78 12.68 -17.40
CA ALA A 18 6.13 13.63 -16.52
C ALA A 18 4.61 13.45 -16.45
N ILE A 19 4.04 13.72 -15.27
CA ILE A 19 2.61 13.71 -15.01
C ILE A 19 2.17 14.94 -14.21
N SER A 20 0.89 15.31 -14.37
CA SER A 20 0.23 16.36 -13.61
C SER A 20 -1.16 15.88 -13.22
N TRP A 21 -1.46 15.88 -11.92
CA TRP A 21 -2.75 15.46 -11.38
C TRP A 21 -3.34 16.51 -10.44
N HIS A 22 -4.61 16.40 -10.09
CA HIS A 22 -5.24 17.28 -9.10
C HIS A 22 -5.36 16.57 -7.75
N ALA A 23 -5.06 17.26 -6.66
CA ALA A 23 -5.20 16.69 -5.33
C ALA A 23 -6.62 16.18 -5.05
N CYS A 24 -7.66 16.85 -5.55
CA CYS A 24 -9.06 16.50 -5.30
C CYS A 24 -9.54 15.20 -5.95
N ASP A 25 -8.86 14.71 -7.00
CA ASP A 25 -9.18 13.44 -7.67
C ASP A 25 -8.08 12.38 -7.46
N THR A 26 -7.18 12.62 -6.50
CA THR A 26 -6.07 11.74 -6.15
C THR A 26 -6.27 11.12 -4.77
N ALA A 27 -5.93 9.84 -4.64
CA ALA A 27 -5.80 9.16 -3.35
C ALA A 27 -4.38 8.64 -3.12
N LEU A 28 -3.92 8.68 -1.88
CA LEU A 28 -2.74 7.94 -1.41
C LEU A 28 -3.21 6.64 -0.77
N VAL A 29 -2.74 5.51 -1.28
CA VAL A 29 -3.02 4.18 -0.74
C VAL A 29 -1.76 3.64 -0.05
N VAL A 30 -1.85 3.48 1.27
CA VAL A 30 -0.79 2.98 2.15
C VAL A 30 -1.02 1.48 2.38
N VAL A 31 -0.19 0.64 1.76
CA VAL A 31 -0.43 -0.81 1.72
C VAL A 31 0.32 -1.52 2.84
N ASP A 32 -0.43 -2.19 3.72
CA ASP A 32 0.04 -3.23 4.64
C ASP A 32 1.25 -2.82 5.50
N MET A 33 1.27 -1.58 5.99
CA MET A 33 2.31 -1.08 6.90
C MET A 33 2.09 -1.58 8.34
N GLN A 34 2.05 -2.91 8.50
CA GLN A 34 1.74 -3.59 9.75
C GLN A 34 2.99 -4.17 10.42
N ASN A 35 2.93 -4.35 11.74
CA ASN A 35 4.04 -4.89 12.53
C ASN A 35 4.55 -6.22 11.98
N GLY A 36 3.64 -7.11 11.57
CA GLY A 36 3.98 -8.40 11.01
C GLY A 36 4.88 -8.33 9.78
N PHE A 37 4.81 -7.25 9.00
CA PHE A 37 5.63 -7.10 7.80
C PHE A 37 6.93 -6.34 8.02
N LEU A 38 7.05 -5.60 9.12
CA LEU A 38 8.07 -4.54 9.25
C LEU A 38 8.87 -4.57 10.56
N LYS A 39 8.40 -5.30 11.59
CA LYS A 39 9.04 -5.30 12.91
C LYS A 39 9.70 -6.66 13.21
N PRO A 40 10.78 -6.68 14.00
CA PRO A 40 11.37 -7.93 14.49
C PRO A 40 10.35 -8.81 15.20
N ASN A 41 10.48 -10.12 15.04
CA ASN A 41 9.55 -11.17 15.48
C ASN A 41 8.16 -11.15 14.80
N GLY A 42 7.91 -10.19 13.88
CA GLY A 42 6.74 -10.18 13.04
C GLY A 42 6.76 -11.31 12.00
N TYR A 43 5.62 -11.58 11.36
CA TYR A 43 5.47 -12.56 10.29
C TYR A 43 6.63 -12.63 9.28
N PHE A 44 7.04 -11.51 8.67
CA PHE A 44 8.12 -11.48 7.67
C PHE A 44 9.48 -11.87 8.24
N ASP A 45 9.78 -11.47 9.47
CA ASP A 45 10.99 -11.92 10.17
C ASP A 45 10.94 -13.44 10.42
N GLN A 46 9.77 -13.96 10.83
CA GLN A 46 9.61 -15.39 11.13
C GLN A 46 9.72 -16.30 9.90
N VAL A 47 9.43 -15.80 8.70
CA VAL A 47 9.69 -16.52 7.43
C VAL A 47 11.06 -16.22 6.83
N GLY A 48 11.87 -15.36 7.48
CA GLY A 48 13.25 -15.09 7.09
C GLY A 48 13.43 -14.05 5.98
N TYR A 49 12.46 -13.14 5.79
CA TYR A 49 12.66 -12.00 4.89
C TYR A 49 13.58 -10.95 5.52
N ASP A 50 14.34 -10.27 4.65
CA ASP A 50 15.20 -9.17 5.08
C ASP A 50 14.37 -7.93 5.45
N LEU A 51 14.51 -7.50 6.71
CA LEU A 51 13.86 -6.29 7.25
C LEU A 51 14.81 -5.09 7.34
N SER A 52 16.04 -5.19 6.82
CA SER A 52 17.05 -4.11 6.89
C SER A 52 16.57 -2.77 6.31
N HIS A 53 15.56 -2.81 5.43
CA HIS A 53 14.96 -1.64 4.79
C HIS A 53 13.65 -1.15 5.44
N ALA A 54 13.16 -1.81 6.51
CA ALA A 54 11.87 -1.52 7.12
C ALA A 54 11.80 -0.08 7.67
N ASP A 55 12.76 0.35 8.50
CA ASP A 55 12.75 1.68 9.11
C ASP A 55 12.78 2.80 8.07
N ARG A 56 13.61 2.64 7.03
CA ARG A 56 13.65 3.58 5.90
C ARG A 56 12.31 3.64 5.19
N THR A 57 11.69 2.48 4.94
CA THR A 57 10.38 2.40 4.28
C THR A 57 9.31 3.09 5.11
N ILE A 58 9.24 2.81 6.42
CA ILE A 58 8.32 3.48 7.35
C ILE A 58 8.48 5.00 7.29
N SER A 59 9.72 5.49 7.37
CA SER A 59 10.01 6.92 7.31
C SER A 59 9.55 7.56 5.99
N GLN A 60 9.82 6.92 4.86
CA GLN A 60 9.43 7.43 3.55
C GLN A 60 7.91 7.40 3.34
N VAL A 61 7.22 6.33 3.76
CA VAL A 61 5.76 6.27 3.74
C VAL A 61 5.15 7.36 4.61
N ARG A 62 5.69 7.61 5.81
CA ARG A 62 5.21 8.66 6.71
C ARG A 62 5.34 10.05 6.06
N ARG A 63 6.44 10.30 5.36
CA ARG A 63 6.64 11.54 4.60
C ARG A 63 5.63 11.68 3.46
N SER A 64 5.31 10.60 2.75
CA SER A 64 4.28 10.58 1.72
C SER A 64 2.88 10.86 2.28
N VAL A 65 2.54 10.25 3.42
CA VAL A 65 1.28 10.49 4.12
C VAL A 65 1.16 11.96 4.53
N GLN A 66 2.20 12.53 5.13
CA GLN A 66 2.18 13.94 5.51
C GLN A 66 2.00 14.86 4.28
N ALA A 67 2.74 14.60 3.20
CA ALA A 67 2.60 15.35 1.96
C ALA A 67 1.18 15.27 1.37
N ALA A 68 0.57 14.08 1.39
CA ALA A 68 -0.80 13.88 0.94
C ALA A 68 -1.80 14.68 1.79
N ARG A 69 -1.66 14.62 3.12
CA ARG A 69 -2.49 15.38 4.06
C ARG A 69 -2.38 16.89 3.83
N ASP A 70 -1.15 17.40 3.69
CA ASP A 70 -0.89 18.84 3.45
C ASP A 70 -1.52 19.34 2.13
N ALA A 71 -1.57 18.47 1.11
CA ALA A 71 -2.20 18.75 -0.18
C ALA A 71 -3.72 18.50 -0.22
N GLY A 72 -4.31 17.91 0.83
CA GLY A 72 -5.72 17.52 0.85
C GLY A 72 -6.05 16.30 -0.01
N ILE A 73 -5.05 15.46 -0.31
CA ILE A 73 -5.21 14.17 -1.01
C ILE A 73 -5.89 13.18 -0.06
N PHE A 74 -6.80 12.37 -0.59
CA PHE A 74 -7.52 11.37 0.21
C PHE A 74 -6.59 10.21 0.61
N VAL A 75 -6.36 9.99 1.90
CA VAL A 75 -5.49 8.92 2.40
C VAL A 75 -6.32 7.69 2.77
N VAL A 76 -5.89 6.53 2.28
CA VAL A 76 -6.49 5.21 2.56
C VAL A 76 -5.41 4.26 3.02
N TYR A 77 -5.65 3.60 4.16
CA TYR A 77 -4.80 2.55 4.67
C TYR A 77 -5.37 1.19 4.31
N ILE A 78 -4.50 0.27 3.93
CA ILE A 78 -4.85 -1.12 3.71
C ILE A 78 -4.23 -1.96 4.83
N GLN A 79 -5.03 -2.84 5.41
CA GLN A 79 -4.59 -3.84 6.39
C GLN A 79 -4.86 -5.24 5.85
N SER A 80 -3.80 -5.99 5.62
CA SER A 80 -3.85 -7.37 5.18
C SER A 80 -3.87 -8.33 6.35
N GLY A 81 -4.78 -9.29 6.32
CA GLY A 81 -4.83 -10.33 7.33
C GLY A 81 -6.08 -11.19 7.25
N PHE A 82 -6.29 -11.94 8.32
CA PHE A 82 -7.38 -12.90 8.45
C PHE A 82 -8.23 -12.56 9.68
N ASP A 83 -9.51 -12.90 9.62
CA ASP A 83 -10.36 -12.88 10.81
C ASP A 83 -9.81 -13.87 11.85
N ALA A 84 -10.12 -13.65 13.14
CA ALA A 84 -9.63 -14.47 14.25
C ALA A 84 -9.98 -15.96 14.11
N ASP A 85 -11.07 -16.28 13.42
CA ASP A 85 -11.53 -17.65 13.18
C ASP A 85 -11.05 -18.24 11.84
N HIS A 86 -10.28 -17.47 11.06
CA HIS A 86 -9.72 -17.83 9.75
C HIS A 86 -10.78 -18.28 8.74
N LEU A 87 -12.01 -17.79 8.87
CA LEU A 87 -13.14 -18.14 8.00
C LEU A 87 -12.86 -17.80 6.53
N VAL A 88 -12.18 -16.66 6.28
CA VAL A 88 -11.86 -16.20 4.91
C VAL A 88 -10.72 -16.98 4.24
N VAL A 89 -10.07 -17.89 4.97
CA VAL A 89 -9.02 -18.78 4.45
C VAL A 89 -9.63 -19.99 3.73
N GLY A 90 -10.79 -20.49 4.18
CA GLY A 90 -11.56 -21.54 3.51
C GLY A 90 -11.00 -22.97 3.59
N GLY A 91 -9.79 -23.17 4.12
CA GLY A 91 -9.19 -24.51 4.33
C GLY A 91 -8.49 -25.11 3.09
N PRO A 92 -8.22 -26.44 3.08
CA PRO A 92 -7.35 -27.10 2.10
C PRO A 92 -7.77 -27.01 0.63
N THR A 93 -8.99 -26.59 0.30
CA THR A 93 -9.44 -26.40 -1.08
C THR A 93 -9.15 -24.99 -1.62
N ALA A 94 -8.73 -24.06 -0.75
CA ALA A 94 -8.51 -22.67 -1.13
C ALA A 94 -7.04 -22.40 -1.52
N PRO A 95 -6.76 -21.62 -2.59
CA PRO A 95 -5.39 -21.28 -2.95
C PRO A 95 -4.62 -20.53 -1.85
N VAL A 96 -5.30 -19.66 -1.10
CA VAL A 96 -4.68 -18.88 -0.01
C VAL A 96 -4.13 -19.79 1.10
N TRP A 97 -4.79 -20.91 1.38
CA TRP A 97 -4.28 -21.92 2.30
C TRP A 97 -2.92 -22.45 1.85
N HIS A 98 -2.75 -22.70 0.55
CA HIS A 98 -1.51 -23.27 0.01
C HIS A 98 -0.41 -22.26 -0.30
N LYS A 99 -0.74 -20.99 -0.51
CA LYS A 99 0.20 -19.99 -1.04
C LYS A 99 0.48 -18.81 -0.12
N SER A 100 -0.30 -18.59 0.92
CA SER A 100 0.04 -17.61 1.96
C SER A 100 1.10 -18.23 2.87
N GLU A 101 2.29 -17.64 2.96
CA GLU A 101 3.34 -18.19 3.83
C GLU A 101 2.97 -18.06 5.30
N ALA A 102 2.17 -17.07 5.69
CA ALA A 102 1.59 -16.99 7.04
C ALA A 102 0.75 -18.24 7.34
N GLN A 103 -0.09 -18.65 6.40
CA GLN A 103 -0.91 -19.86 6.55
C GLN A 103 -0.07 -21.14 6.53
N ILE A 104 0.98 -21.21 5.70
CA ILE A 104 1.93 -22.33 5.69
C ILE A 104 2.63 -22.42 7.05
N LEU A 105 3.24 -21.33 7.50
CA LEU A 105 4.00 -21.26 8.74
C LEU A 105 3.13 -21.59 9.96
N MET A 106 1.90 -21.09 10.05
CA MET A 106 0.97 -21.45 11.13
C MET A 106 0.61 -22.94 11.17
N ARG A 107 0.66 -23.65 10.03
CA ARG A 107 0.43 -25.10 10.00
C ARG A 107 1.68 -25.89 10.38
N GLU A 108 2.84 -25.42 9.95
CA GLU A 108 4.13 -26.01 10.31
C GLU A 108 4.47 -25.78 11.79
N ARG A 109 4.00 -24.66 12.34
CA ARG A 109 4.24 -24.20 13.72
C ARG A 109 2.92 -23.86 14.42
N PRO A 110 2.21 -24.85 14.97
CA PRO A 110 0.88 -24.66 15.57
C PRO A 110 0.82 -23.63 16.71
N GLU A 111 1.94 -23.33 17.37
CA GLU A 111 2.02 -22.28 18.39
C GLU A 111 1.84 -20.86 17.83
N LEU A 112 1.96 -20.68 16.52
CA LEU A 112 1.71 -19.44 15.79
C LEU A 112 0.28 -19.35 15.24
N HIS A 113 -0.54 -20.39 15.44
CA HIS A 113 -1.91 -20.42 14.95
C HIS A 113 -2.68 -19.19 15.45
N ARG A 114 -3.34 -18.48 14.52
CA ARG A 114 -4.10 -17.24 14.77
C ARG A 114 -3.27 -16.07 15.32
N LYS A 115 -1.94 -16.08 15.14
CA LYS A 115 -1.06 -14.98 15.59
C LYS A 115 -0.63 -14.05 14.45
N LEU A 116 -0.11 -14.62 13.37
CA LEU A 116 0.43 -13.87 12.23
C LEU A 116 -0.72 -13.19 11.46
N ILE A 117 -0.62 -11.87 11.27
CA ILE A 117 -1.58 -11.02 10.55
C ILE A 117 -3.06 -11.38 10.80
N THR A 118 -3.40 -11.68 12.06
CA THR A 118 -4.75 -12.08 12.47
C THR A 118 -5.41 -10.92 13.25
N ASP A 119 -6.67 -10.60 12.94
CA ASP A 119 -7.36 -9.47 13.59
C ASP A 119 -7.32 -9.57 15.12
N GLY A 120 -6.97 -8.46 15.77
CA GLY A 120 -6.76 -8.37 17.22
C GLY A 120 -5.37 -8.77 17.72
N THR A 121 -4.41 -9.10 16.85
CA THR A 121 -3.03 -9.38 17.25
C THR A 121 -2.09 -8.23 16.94
N TRP A 122 -0.99 -8.12 17.69
CA TRP A 122 0.07 -7.13 17.44
C TRP A 122 0.60 -7.19 16.00
N ASP A 123 0.76 -8.40 15.45
CA ASP A 123 1.26 -8.63 14.08
C ASP A 123 0.35 -7.98 13.02
N TYR A 124 -0.96 -7.91 13.30
CA TYR A 124 -1.96 -7.31 12.43
C TYR A 124 -2.06 -5.78 12.54
N GLU A 125 -1.61 -5.19 13.64
CA GLU A 125 -1.69 -3.74 13.84
C GLU A 125 -0.79 -2.98 12.86
N ILE A 126 -1.27 -1.83 12.38
CA ILE A 126 -0.40 -0.87 11.68
C ILE A 126 0.72 -0.44 12.64
N VAL A 127 1.93 -0.22 12.12
CA VAL A 127 3.05 0.23 12.94
C VAL A 127 2.75 1.58 13.60
N ASP A 128 3.22 1.79 14.83
CA ASP A 128 2.93 2.98 15.64
C ASP A 128 3.29 4.29 14.93
N GLU A 129 4.32 4.29 14.09
CA GLU A 129 4.79 5.47 13.37
C GLU A 129 3.84 5.94 12.25
N LEU A 130 2.86 5.12 11.87
CA LEU A 130 1.98 5.30 10.72
C LEU A 130 0.50 5.13 11.05
N GLN A 131 0.11 5.25 12.33
CA GLN A 131 -1.29 5.14 12.72
C GLN A 131 -2.17 6.10 11.89
N PRO A 132 -3.32 5.62 11.36
CA PRO A 132 -4.28 6.46 10.66
C PRO A 132 -4.81 7.57 11.58
N ASP A 133 -5.00 8.77 11.04
CA ASP A 133 -5.67 9.85 11.75
C ASP A 133 -7.18 9.56 11.85
N ALA A 134 -7.85 10.20 12.82
CA ALA A 134 -9.29 10.04 12.99
C ALA A 134 -10.05 10.42 11.69
N GLY A 135 -10.82 9.47 11.15
CA GLY A 135 -11.60 9.66 9.92
C GLY A 135 -10.92 9.22 8.63
N GLU A 136 -9.64 8.86 8.67
CA GLU A 136 -8.98 8.19 7.53
C GLU A 136 -9.49 6.76 7.38
N LEU A 137 -9.66 6.34 6.13
CA LEU A 137 -10.25 5.03 5.83
C LEU A 137 -9.21 3.93 6.02
N VAL A 138 -9.57 2.89 6.77
CA VAL A 138 -8.81 1.63 6.83
C VAL A 138 -9.63 0.53 6.14
N VAL A 139 -9.10 -0.01 5.05
CA VAL A 139 -9.68 -1.14 4.31
C VAL A 139 -8.96 -2.42 4.71
N ARG A 140 -9.74 -3.38 5.23
CA ARG A 140 -9.23 -4.71 5.58
C ARG A 140 -9.34 -5.64 4.37
N LYS A 141 -8.28 -6.39 4.07
CA LYS A 141 -8.23 -7.36 2.97
C LYS A 141 -7.66 -8.70 3.43
N SER A 142 -8.11 -9.78 2.79
CA SER A 142 -7.59 -11.14 3.01
C SER A 142 -6.94 -11.76 1.77
N ARG A 143 -6.74 -10.93 0.73
CA ARG A 143 -6.11 -11.27 -0.54
C ARG A 143 -5.05 -10.22 -0.86
N TYR A 144 -4.16 -10.51 -1.81
CA TYR A 144 -3.05 -9.59 -2.10
C TYR A 144 -3.53 -8.26 -2.66
N SER A 145 -4.43 -8.27 -3.65
CA SER A 145 -5.08 -7.05 -4.13
C SER A 145 -6.06 -6.50 -3.11
N ALA A 146 -5.94 -5.21 -2.81
CA ALA A 146 -6.86 -4.50 -1.92
C ALA A 146 -8.25 -4.27 -2.51
N PHE A 147 -8.47 -4.55 -3.80
CA PHE A 147 -9.80 -4.50 -4.42
C PHE A 147 -10.57 -5.83 -4.30
N ALA A 148 -9.87 -6.94 -4.07
CA ALA A 148 -10.46 -8.27 -4.08
C ALA A 148 -11.35 -8.51 -2.86
N GLY A 149 -12.65 -8.27 -3.03
CA GLY A 149 -13.67 -8.51 -2.00
C GLY A 149 -13.71 -7.44 -0.91
N THR A 150 -13.32 -6.20 -1.21
CA THR A 150 -13.33 -5.07 -0.27
C THR A 150 -14.19 -3.90 -0.77
N CYS A 151 -14.34 -2.86 0.06
CA CYS A 151 -15.03 -1.62 -0.32
C CYS A 151 -14.15 -0.60 -1.07
N LEU A 152 -12.86 -0.89 -1.35
CA LEU A 152 -11.91 0.10 -1.87
C LEU A 152 -12.42 0.79 -3.14
N ASP A 153 -12.83 0.01 -4.15
CA ASP A 153 -13.32 0.57 -5.43
C ASP A 153 -14.54 1.47 -5.21
N GLN A 154 -15.50 0.98 -4.41
CA GLN A 154 -16.73 1.72 -4.11
C GLN A 154 -16.42 3.09 -3.50
N VAL A 155 -15.51 3.15 -2.53
CA VAL A 155 -15.13 4.39 -1.84
C VAL A 155 -14.42 5.35 -2.79
N LEU A 156 -13.44 4.85 -3.57
CA LEU A 156 -12.67 5.65 -4.53
C LEU A 156 -13.59 6.24 -5.60
N ARG A 157 -14.48 5.43 -6.19
CA ARG A 157 -15.48 5.90 -7.17
C ARG A 157 -16.45 6.91 -6.58
N ALA A 158 -16.96 6.68 -5.37
CA ALA A 158 -17.88 7.62 -4.71
C ALA A 158 -17.24 9.00 -4.48
N ARG A 159 -15.91 9.05 -4.33
CA ARG A 159 -15.12 10.27 -4.21
C ARG A 159 -14.63 10.83 -5.54
N ARG A 160 -14.96 10.19 -6.66
CA ARG A 160 -14.47 10.53 -8.01
C ARG A 160 -12.95 10.53 -8.12
N ILE A 161 -12.28 9.63 -7.38
CA ILE A 161 -10.85 9.43 -7.52
C ILE A 161 -10.56 8.83 -8.91
N GLN A 162 -9.55 9.37 -9.57
CA GLN A 162 -9.02 8.91 -10.86
C GLN A 162 -7.56 8.47 -10.73
N ASN A 163 -6.82 9.10 -9.81
CA ASN A 163 -5.39 8.91 -9.64
C ASN A 163 -5.09 8.24 -8.29
N ILE A 164 -4.20 7.26 -8.28
CA ILE A 164 -3.78 6.56 -7.06
C ILE A 164 -2.27 6.58 -6.96
N VAL A 165 -1.79 7.14 -5.85
CA VAL A 165 -0.40 7.05 -5.40
C VAL A 165 -0.28 5.87 -4.45
N PHE A 166 0.61 4.93 -4.75
CA PHE A 166 0.84 3.73 -3.96
C PHE A 166 2.12 3.85 -3.15
N THR A 167 2.04 3.33 -1.92
CA THR A 167 3.16 3.14 -0.99
C THR A 167 2.94 1.86 -0.20
N GLY A 168 3.96 1.41 0.54
CA GLY A 168 3.82 0.32 1.50
C GLY A 168 4.51 -0.97 1.08
N VAL A 169 4.07 -2.11 1.60
CA VAL A 169 4.76 -3.40 1.40
C VAL A 169 3.81 -4.55 1.06
N ALA A 170 4.27 -5.62 0.40
CA ALA A 170 5.52 -5.69 -0.36
C ALA A 170 5.29 -5.23 -1.82
N ALA A 171 6.31 -4.59 -2.41
CA ALA A 171 6.31 -4.06 -3.77
C ALA A 171 5.81 -5.09 -4.78
N ASN A 172 6.44 -6.27 -4.80
CA ASN A 172 6.20 -7.38 -5.73
C ASN A 172 4.99 -8.26 -5.38
N ALA A 173 4.26 -7.95 -4.31
CA ALA A 173 3.11 -8.72 -3.86
C ALA A 173 1.88 -7.82 -3.73
N CYS A 174 1.51 -7.41 -2.52
CA CYS A 174 0.28 -6.66 -2.24
C CYS A 174 0.21 -5.32 -2.98
N VAL A 175 1.34 -4.59 -3.06
CA VAL A 175 1.40 -3.28 -3.73
C VAL A 175 1.16 -3.46 -5.24
N GLU A 176 1.98 -4.25 -5.93
CA GLU A 176 1.85 -4.47 -7.37
C GLU A 176 0.54 -5.18 -7.75
N SER A 177 0.05 -6.12 -6.93
CA SER A 177 -1.25 -6.76 -7.16
C SER A 177 -2.40 -5.76 -7.13
N THR A 178 -2.41 -4.86 -6.12
CA THR A 178 -3.42 -3.80 -6.01
C THR A 178 -3.29 -2.80 -7.14
N LEU A 179 -2.07 -2.40 -7.49
CA LEU A 179 -1.78 -1.46 -8.57
C LEU A 179 -2.23 -2.01 -9.94
N ARG A 180 -1.93 -3.28 -10.24
CA ARG A 180 -2.38 -3.93 -11.48
C ARG A 180 -3.90 -4.00 -11.55
N GLU A 181 -4.58 -4.29 -10.45
CA GLU A 181 -6.04 -4.28 -10.44
C GLU A 181 -6.61 -2.86 -10.57
N ALA A 182 -5.98 -1.85 -9.95
CA ALA A 182 -6.34 -0.44 -10.16
C ALA A 182 -6.24 -0.05 -11.64
N TYR A 183 -5.17 -0.45 -12.33
CA TYR A 183 -5.03 -0.23 -13.78
C TYR A 183 -6.19 -0.84 -14.57
N HIS A 184 -6.55 -2.11 -14.31
CA HIS A 184 -7.70 -2.75 -14.97
C HIS A 184 -9.06 -2.14 -14.60
N ARG A 185 -9.09 -1.34 -13.54
CA ARG A 185 -10.26 -0.56 -13.11
C ARG A 185 -10.17 0.90 -13.58
N GLU A 186 -9.32 1.24 -14.56
CA GLU A 186 -9.22 2.58 -15.14
C GLU A 186 -8.75 3.67 -14.16
N TYR A 187 -7.92 3.31 -13.16
CA TYR A 187 -7.20 4.29 -12.34
C TYR A 187 -5.79 4.53 -12.88
N PHE A 188 -5.35 5.79 -12.88
CA PHE A 188 -3.97 6.13 -13.16
C PHE A 188 -3.10 5.90 -11.92
N CYS A 189 -2.05 5.08 -12.07
CA CYS A 189 -1.28 4.58 -10.93
C CYS A 189 0.12 5.17 -10.89
N LEU A 190 0.55 5.62 -9.71
CA LEU A 190 1.93 6.04 -9.43
C LEU A 190 2.44 5.25 -8.22
N LEU A 191 3.60 4.60 -8.32
CA LEU A 191 4.29 4.03 -7.16
C LEU A 191 5.40 4.98 -6.68
N LEU A 192 5.44 5.27 -5.38
CA LEU A 192 6.60 5.95 -4.79
C LEU A 192 7.68 4.91 -4.46
N GLU A 193 8.69 4.82 -5.32
CA GLU A 193 9.63 3.69 -5.37
C GLU A 193 10.57 3.58 -4.16
N ASP A 194 10.74 4.67 -3.40
CA ASP A 194 11.49 4.70 -2.16
C ASP A 194 10.58 4.69 -0.90
N ALA A 195 9.26 4.60 -1.07
CA ALA A 195 8.28 4.33 -0.01
C ALA A 195 7.67 2.92 -0.14
N THR A 196 8.47 1.96 -0.57
CA THR A 196 8.11 0.54 -0.68
C THR A 196 9.35 -0.34 -0.51
N HIS A 197 9.13 -1.62 -0.23
CA HIS A 197 10.19 -2.63 -0.29
C HIS A 197 9.65 -3.98 -0.78
N HIS A 198 10.52 -4.83 -1.34
CA HIS A 198 10.16 -6.14 -1.87
C HIS A 198 10.24 -7.22 -0.78
N ALA A 199 9.51 -8.31 -0.97
CA ALA A 199 9.69 -9.54 -0.19
C ALA A 199 10.48 -10.53 -1.04
N GLY A 200 11.68 -10.92 -0.57
CA GLY A 200 12.59 -11.82 -1.28
C GLY A 200 13.87 -11.13 -1.75
N PRO A 201 14.51 -11.60 -2.84
CA PRO A 201 15.78 -11.03 -3.31
C PRO A 201 15.63 -9.68 -4.06
N PRO A 202 16.69 -8.84 -4.08
CA PRO A 202 16.66 -7.46 -4.62
C PRO A 202 16.11 -7.30 -6.04
N TYR A 203 16.36 -8.27 -6.93
CA TYR A 203 15.89 -8.20 -8.32
C TYR A 203 14.36 -8.14 -8.45
N LEU A 204 13.61 -8.53 -7.40
CA LEU A 204 12.15 -8.45 -7.40
C LEU A 204 11.67 -7.01 -7.40
N LEU A 205 12.37 -6.11 -6.70
CA LEU A 205 12.04 -4.68 -6.76
C LEU A 205 12.29 -4.13 -8.15
N ASP A 206 13.43 -4.45 -8.77
CA ASP A 206 13.76 -4.01 -10.13
C ASP A 206 12.72 -4.48 -11.15
N ALA A 207 12.31 -5.75 -11.06
CA ALA A 207 11.28 -6.32 -11.91
C ALA A 207 9.91 -5.63 -11.72
N THR A 208 9.50 -5.37 -10.47
CA THR A 208 8.26 -4.65 -10.17
C THR A 208 8.28 -3.23 -10.72
N LEU A 209 9.38 -2.48 -10.52
CA LEU A 209 9.51 -1.12 -11.04
C LEU A 209 9.47 -1.10 -12.56
N TRP A 210 10.15 -2.05 -13.21
CA TRP A 210 10.09 -2.20 -14.67
C TRP A 210 8.67 -2.48 -15.15
N ASN A 211 7.98 -3.47 -14.56
CA ASN A 211 6.60 -3.81 -14.90
C ASN A 211 5.66 -2.60 -14.79
N ILE A 212 5.76 -1.85 -13.69
CA ILE A 212 4.91 -0.68 -13.46
C ILE A 212 5.15 0.37 -14.53
N ARG A 213 6.41 0.76 -14.77
CA ARG A 213 6.77 1.80 -15.76
C ARG A 213 6.42 1.41 -17.19
N THR A 214 6.46 0.12 -17.51
CA THR A 214 6.20 -0.38 -18.85
C THR A 214 4.71 -0.57 -19.12
N PHE A 215 3.94 -1.06 -18.14
CA PHE A 215 2.58 -1.55 -18.40
C PHE A 215 1.48 -0.89 -17.57
N PHE A 216 1.74 -0.54 -16.30
CA PHE A 216 0.66 -0.28 -15.35
C PHE A 216 0.60 1.14 -14.81
N GLY A 217 1.64 1.96 -15.02
CA GLY A 217 1.62 3.35 -14.60
C GLY A 217 2.99 3.99 -14.52
N TRP A 218 3.20 4.75 -13.45
CA TRP A 218 4.36 5.60 -13.25
C TRP A 218 5.09 5.25 -11.95
N THR A 219 6.33 5.74 -11.83
CA THR A 219 7.06 5.78 -10.57
C THR A 219 7.64 7.16 -10.32
N ALA A 220 7.74 7.57 -9.06
CA ALA A 220 8.43 8.78 -8.63
C ALA A 220 9.09 8.58 -7.27
N LYS A 221 9.90 9.55 -6.83
CA LYS A 221 10.47 9.58 -5.47
C LYS A 221 9.58 10.35 -4.51
N VAL A 222 9.61 9.99 -3.23
CA VAL A 222 8.90 10.71 -2.16
C VAL A 222 9.27 12.20 -2.12
N ASP A 223 10.55 12.53 -2.32
CA ASP A 223 11.02 13.91 -2.28
C ASP A 223 10.32 14.79 -3.34
N GLU A 224 10.19 14.25 -4.56
CA GLU A 224 9.49 14.91 -5.67
C GLU A 224 8.00 15.08 -5.36
N PHE A 225 7.35 14.00 -4.90
CA PHE A 225 5.94 14.03 -4.52
C PHE A 225 5.66 15.02 -3.39
N ALA A 226 6.51 15.05 -2.36
CA ALA A 226 6.37 15.96 -1.24
C ALA A 226 6.61 17.42 -1.65
N GLN A 227 7.54 17.69 -2.58
CA GLN A 227 7.75 19.03 -3.11
C GLN A 227 6.56 19.50 -3.96
N ALA A 228 6.04 18.65 -4.84
CA ALA A 228 4.87 18.95 -5.65
C ALA A 228 3.64 19.23 -4.78
N SER A 229 3.46 18.48 -3.70
CA SER A 229 2.34 18.61 -2.75
C SER A 229 2.33 19.92 -1.95
N ARG A 230 3.47 20.60 -1.82
CA ARG A 230 3.57 21.91 -1.15
C ARG A 230 3.27 23.10 -2.05
N THR A 231 3.37 22.91 -3.36
CA THR A 231 3.24 24.02 -4.32
C THR A 231 1.76 24.29 -4.57
N ARG A 232 1.15 25.16 -3.77
CA ARG A 232 -0.11 25.81 -4.19
C ARG A 232 0.27 26.81 -5.26
N GLU A 233 -0.20 26.62 -6.49
CA GLU A 233 -0.15 27.71 -7.47
C GLU A 233 -0.81 28.93 -6.82
N ALA A 234 -0.01 29.99 -6.63
CA ALA A 234 -0.53 31.27 -6.19
C ALA A 234 -1.50 31.75 -7.28
N ALA A 235 -2.79 31.72 -6.97
CA ALA A 235 -3.83 32.30 -7.81
C ALA A 235 -3.69 33.82 -7.88
#